data_AF-A0A939WF32-F1
#
_entry.id   AF-A0A939WF32-F1
#
_cell.length_a   1.000
_cell.length_b   1.000
_cell.length_c   1.000
_cell.angle_alpha   90.00
_cell.angle_beta   90.00
_cell.angle_gamma   90.00
#
_symmetry.space_group_name_H-M   'P 1'
#
loop_
_entity.id
_entity.type
_entity.pdbx_description
1 polymer ?
#
loop_
_entity_poly.entity_id
_entity_poly.type
_entity_poly.pdbx_seq_one_letter_code
_entity_poly.pdbx_strand_id
1 'polypeptide(L)'
;QTMLEHLKVSFYHIVNNLGPHGLPLAMRADWNDCINLSCYSDTPGESFQTYTNPKFKAEGGYSKVAESVMVATLFTYTGPNYVAILKHLGKDDEAAAAQAEIDKMKKNIMESAWDGDWFLRAYDANGEKMGSKECEEGQIFIEPQGFAIMSDVGKEQGADKKTLVAIDERLNTEFGLVLNNPAFSKYYIQYGEISTYPGGYKENAGIFTHNNAWIICAAAYAGEGDQAFKYYSEIAPAFTEETSDIHKTEPYVYGQMIGGKDAGSDIGRTGNHFGQGKNSWLTGTAAWNMVAISQYILGVQPDFDGLKIDPSIPAAWDGFTITRKYRGAEYQVTIKNPDHVCKGIKSVSVDGQQIQGNILPVFDGGVHNVEVVMG
;
A
#
# COMPACT_ATOMS: atom_id res chain seq x y z
N GLN A 1 28.11 -1.41 14.95
CA GLN A 1 27.12 -0.47 14.38
C GLN A 1 25.82 -0.73 15.10
N THR A 2 25.10 0.30 15.57
CA THR A 2 23.80 0.07 16.21
C THR A 2 22.72 -0.13 15.14
N MET A 3 21.55 -0.62 15.54
CA MET A 3 20.40 -0.74 14.63
C MET A 3 19.99 0.62 14.06
N LEU A 4 20.19 1.72 14.80
CA LEU A 4 19.91 3.07 14.31
C LEU A 4 20.78 3.44 13.11
N GLU A 5 22.05 3.05 13.10
CA GLU A 5 22.94 3.29 11.96
C GLU A 5 22.48 2.51 10.72
N HIS A 6 21.95 1.30 10.89
CA HIS A 6 21.35 0.56 9.78
C HIS A 6 20.10 1.26 9.22
N LEU A 7 19.26 1.87 10.08
CA LEU A 7 18.12 2.68 9.64
C LEU A 7 18.59 3.93 8.89
N LYS A 8 19.64 4.60 9.39
CA LYS A 8 20.25 5.76 8.72
C LYS A 8 20.75 5.39 7.31
N VAL A 9 21.47 4.28 7.19
CA VAL A 9 21.94 3.79 5.89
C VAL A 9 20.77 3.48 4.96
N SER A 10 19.70 2.86 5.47
CA SER A 10 18.51 2.55 4.68
C SER A 10 17.79 3.82 4.18
N PHE A 11 17.60 4.80 5.06
CA PHE A 11 16.97 6.08 4.72
C PHE A 11 17.79 6.84 3.67
N TYR A 12 19.09 7.02 3.92
CA TYR A 12 19.96 7.77 3.02
C TYR A 12 20.37 6.98 1.78
N HIS A 13 20.16 5.67 1.72
CA HIS A 13 20.27 4.92 0.47
C HIS A 13 19.27 5.45 -0.55
N ILE A 14 18.03 5.73 -0.16
CA ILE A 14 17.03 6.33 -1.05
C ILE A 14 17.42 7.77 -1.42
N VAL A 15 17.75 8.61 -0.42
CA VAL A 15 18.12 10.02 -0.63
C VAL A 15 19.30 10.20 -1.60
N ASN A 16 20.25 9.26 -1.58
CA ASN A 16 21.48 9.35 -2.39
C ASN A 16 21.37 8.63 -3.75
N ASN A 17 20.26 7.97 -4.06
CA ASN A 17 20.07 7.23 -5.31
C ASN A 17 18.78 7.67 -6.00
N LEU A 18 18.81 8.91 -6.51
CA LEU A 18 17.69 9.54 -7.21
C LEU A 18 17.97 9.66 -8.71
N GLY A 19 16.91 9.63 -9.53
CA GLY A 19 16.97 9.87 -10.96
C GLY A 19 16.69 11.33 -11.34
N PRO A 20 16.41 11.58 -12.64
CA PRO A 20 16.27 12.93 -13.17
C PRO A 20 15.14 13.78 -12.56
N HIS A 21 14.06 13.16 -12.09
CA HIS A 21 12.94 13.85 -11.46
C HIS A 21 13.09 13.98 -9.94
N GLY A 22 14.23 13.53 -9.40
CA GLY A 22 14.46 13.48 -7.96
C GLY A 22 13.63 12.39 -7.27
N LEU A 23 13.21 11.38 -8.01
CA LEU A 23 12.53 10.18 -7.50
C LEU A 23 13.56 9.04 -7.32
N PRO A 24 13.32 8.04 -6.47
CA PRO A 24 14.26 6.95 -6.26
C PRO A 24 14.49 6.13 -7.53
N LEU A 25 15.74 5.80 -7.83
CA LEU A 25 16.08 4.92 -8.95
C LEU A 25 15.39 3.56 -8.79
N ALA A 26 14.83 3.02 -9.87
CA ALA A 26 14.12 1.74 -9.87
C ALA A 26 15.06 0.52 -9.68
N MET A 27 16.37 0.71 -9.92
CA MET A 27 17.38 -0.33 -9.83
C MET A 27 17.00 -1.59 -10.64
N ARG A 28 16.93 -2.76 -9.99
CA ARG A 28 16.47 -4.01 -10.63
C ARG A 28 14.95 -4.04 -10.75
N ALA A 29 14.29 -3.85 -9.62
CA ALA A 29 12.86 -3.87 -9.39
C ALA A 29 12.63 -3.24 -8.00
N ASP A 30 11.41 -2.76 -7.78
CA ASP A 30 10.93 -2.40 -6.44
C ASP A 30 10.17 -3.58 -5.82
N TRP A 31 9.08 -3.34 -5.07
CA TRP A 31 8.24 -4.43 -4.56
C TRP A 31 7.66 -5.31 -5.67
N ASN A 32 7.37 -4.74 -6.85
CA ASN A 32 6.91 -5.52 -7.99
C ASN A 32 8.13 -6.12 -8.69
N ASP A 33 8.46 -7.37 -8.33
CA ASP A 33 9.60 -8.11 -8.87
C ASP A 33 9.58 -8.24 -10.40
N CYS A 34 8.44 -8.01 -11.05
CA CYS A 34 8.26 -8.14 -12.49
C CYS A 34 8.39 -6.80 -13.25
N ILE A 35 8.57 -5.67 -12.57
CA ILE A 35 8.86 -4.39 -13.21
C ILE A 35 10.38 -4.22 -13.25
N ASN A 36 10.98 -4.63 -14.36
CA ASN A 36 12.43 -4.73 -14.51
C ASN A 36 12.97 -3.73 -15.53
N LEU A 37 12.94 -2.45 -15.17
CA LEU A 37 13.24 -1.32 -16.06
C LEU A 37 14.71 -1.25 -16.52
N SER A 38 15.60 -2.05 -15.94
CA SER A 38 17.00 -2.19 -16.33
C SER A 38 17.35 -3.56 -16.94
N CYS A 39 16.35 -4.40 -17.27
CA CYS A 39 16.60 -5.79 -17.70
C CYS A 39 16.81 -5.92 -19.21
N TYR A 40 15.84 -5.48 -20.04
CA TYR A 40 15.93 -5.58 -21.51
C TYR A 40 16.37 -6.96 -22.03
N SER A 41 15.93 -8.05 -21.38
CA SER A 41 16.26 -9.40 -21.85
C SER A 41 15.39 -9.78 -23.05
N ASP A 42 16.02 -10.34 -24.08
CA ASP A 42 15.38 -10.90 -25.28
C ASP A 42 15.63 -12.41 -25.41
N THR A 43 16.26 -13.01 -24.39
CA THR A 43 16.75 -14.38 -24.43
C THR A 43 15.97 -15.26 -23.45
N PRO A 44 15.23 -16.27 -23.94
CA PRO A 44 14.47 -17.17 -23.07
C PRO A 44 15.34 -17.87 -22.03
N GLY A 45 14.85 -17.93 -20.79
CA GLY A 45 15.52 -18.60 -19.67
C GLY A 45 16.48 -17.71 -18.89
N GLU A 46 16.78 -16.49 -19.36
CA GLU A 46 17.42 -15.48 -18.51
C GLU A 46 16.42 -14.99 -17.46
N SER A 47 16.79 -15.08 -16.18
CA SER A 47 15.94 -14.58 -15.10
C SER A 47 15.90 -13.05 -15.13
N PHE A 48 14.71 -12.49 -15.25
CA PHE A 48 14.49 -11.04 -15.22
C PHE A 48 15.01 -10.38 -13.93
N GLN A 49 14.97 -11.11 -12.81
CA GLN A 49 15.37 -10.66 -11.48
C GLN A 49 16.88 -10.58 -11.29
N THR A 50 17.67 -11.35 -12.04
CA THR A 50 19.12 -11.49 -11.82
C THR A 50 19.96 -11.07 -13.01
N TYR A 51 19.41 -11.18 -14.22
CA TYR A 51 20.10 -10.80 -15.44
C TYR A 51 20.41 -9.30 -15.45
N THR A 52 21.67 -8.98 -15.77
CA THR A 52 22.15 -7.59 -15.86
C THR A 52 22.54 -7.30 -17.29
N ASN A 53 21.76 -6.45 -17.96
CA ASN A 53 22.02 -6.10 -19.35
C ASN A 53 23.40 -5.41 -19.51
N PRO A 54 24.22 -5.81 -20.49
CA PRO A 54 25.45 -5.13 -20.82
C PRO A 54 25.29 -3.62 -21.08
N LYS A 55 24.12 -3.18 -21.58
CA LYS A 55 23.77 -1.76 -21.78
C LYS A 55 24.01 -0.90 -20.54
N PHE A 56 23.69 -1.43 -19.35
CA PHE A 56 23.78 -0.67 -18.09
C PHE A 56 25.07 -0.95 -17.31
N LYS A 57 26.02 -1.72 -17.86
CA LYS A 57 27.26 -2.07 -17.16
C LYS A 57 28.08 -0.84 -16.77
N ALA A 58 28.16 0.16 -17.65
CA ALA A 58 28.86 1.42 -17.39
C ALA A 58 28.18 2.27 -16.30
N GLU A 59 26.91 2.01 -16.01
CA GLU A 59 26.08 2.71 -15.02
C GLU A 59 26.04 1.97 -13.66
N GLY A 60 26.86 0.92 -13.50
CA GLY A 60 26.84 0.10 -12.29
C GLY A 60 25.76 -0.99 -12.30
N GLY A 61 25.27 -1.36 -13.49
CA GLY A 61 24.36 -2.49 -13.70
C GLY A 61 22.88 -2.13 -13.82
N TYR A 62 22.52 -0.88 -13.56
CA TYR A 62 21.14 -0.40 -13.61
C TYR A 62 21.06 0.98 -14.27
N SER A 63 19.92 1.29 -14.87
CA SER A 63 19.65 2.60 -15.44
C SER A 63 19.79 3.70 -14.37
N LYS A 64 20.45 4.81 -14.73
CA LYS A 64 20.44 6.07 -13.96
C LYS A 64 19.24 6.98 -14.26
N VAL A 65 18.32 6.51 -15.10
CA VAL A 65 17.14 7.26 -15.55
C VAL A 65 15.86 6.63 -15.00
N ALA A 66 15.77 5.30 -14.96
CA ALA A 66 14.57 4.63 -14.48
C ALA A 66 14.30 4.93 -13.00
N GLU A 67 13.08 5.38 -12.68
CA GLU A 67 12.66 5.83 -11.35
C GLU A 67 11.37 5.12 -10.90
N SER A 68 11.25 4.81 -9.61
CA SER A 68 10.06 4.19 -9.03
C SER A 68 9.26 5.16 -8.16
N VAL A 69 8.02 5.42 -8.56
CA VAL A 69 7.07 6.21 -7.76
C VAL A 69 6.55 5.41 -6.57
N MET A 70 6.49 4.08 -6.68
CA MET A 70 6.18 3.20 -5.55
C MET A 70 7.21 3.36 -4.42
N VAL A 71 8.50 3.38 -4.74
CA VAL A 71 9.55 3.60 -3.72
C VAL A 71 9.50 5.03 -3.18
N ALA A 72 9.20 6.02 -4.02
CA ALA A 72 9.04 7.41 -3.58
C ALA A 72 7.93 7.55 -2.53
N THR A 73 6.75 6.98 -2.81
CA THR A 73 5.58 7.03 -1.91
C THR A 73 5.78 6.16 -0.67
N LEU A 74 6.45 5.00 -0.79
CA LEU A 74 6.84 4.18 0.36
C LEU A 74 7.83 4.93 1.27
N PHE A 75 8.77 5.69 0.71
CA PHE A 75 9.70 6.52 1.47
C PHE A 75 8.96 7.61 2.25
N THR A 76 7.95 8.26 1.64
CA THR A 76 7.14 9.26 2.35
C THR A 76 6.24 8.66 3.43
N TYR A 77 5.86 7.39 3.30
CA TYR A 77 5.08 6.65 4.30
C TYR A 77 5.94 6.16 5.47
N THR A 78 7.12 5.60 5.19
CA THR A 78 7.99 5.00 6.21
C THR A 78 8.95 5.99 6.86
N GLY A 79 9.37 7.03 6.14
CA GLY A 79 10.29 8.07 6.62
C GLY A 79 9.86 8.75 7.94
N PRO A 80 8.57 9.10 8.13
CA PRO A 80 8.11 9.67 9.39
C PRO A 80 8.41 8.81 10.63
N ASN A 81 8.45 7.48 10.50
CA ASN A 81 8.84 6.60 11.60
C ASN A 81 10.32 6.77 11.97
N TYR A 82 11.20 6.96 10.99
CA TYR A 82 12.62 7.24 11.25
C TYR A 82 12.80 8.59 11.94
N VAL A 83 12.07 9.62 11.51
CA VAL A 83 12.04 10.94 12.17
C VAL A 83 11.56 10.82 13.62
N ALA A 84 10.47 10.07 13.86
CA ALA A 84 9.94 9.85 15.20
C ALA A 84 10.94 9.14 16.12
N ILE A 85 11.65 8.11 15.62
CA ILE A 85 12.72 7.43 16.37
C ILE A 85 13.82 8.43 16.75
N LEU A 86 14.27 9.27 15.82
CA LEU A 86 15.32 10.26 16.09
C LEU A 86 14.90 11.26 17.17
N LYS A 87 13.66 11.76 17.12
CA LYS A 87 13.11 12.66 18.15
C LYS A 87 13.08 12.01 19.53
N HIS A 88 12.65 10.75 19.63
CA HIS A 88 12.66 10.00 20.89
C HIS A 88 14.06 9.79 21.47
N LEU A 89 15.09 9.83 20.62
CA LEU A 89 16.49 9.74 21.02
C LEU A 89 17.13 11.12 21.27
N GLY A 90 16.37 12.22 21.20
CA GLY A 90 16.88 13.58 21.36
C GLY A 90 17.81 14.04 20.23
N LYS A 91 17.67 13.46 19.03
CA LYS A 91 18.48 13.75 17.84
C LYS A 91 17.75 14.72 16.91
N ASP A 92 17.34 15.87 17.45
CA ASP A 92 16.43 16.80 16.76
C ASP A 92 16.99 17.35 15.43
N ASP A 93 18.30 17.63 15.36
CA ASP A 93 18.94 18.09 14.11
C ASP A 93 18.91 17.02 13.01
N GLU A 94 19.18 15.75 13.36
CA GLU A 94 19.09 14.63 12.41
C GLU A 94 17.62 14.39 11.99
N ALA A 95 16.69 14.54 12.93
CA ALA A 95 15.25 14.40 12.65
C ALA A 95 14.76 15.50 11.70
N ALA A 96 15.19 16.75 11.90
CA ALA A 96 14.87 17.87 11.02
C ALA A 96 15.44 17.68 9.61
N ALA A 97 16.69 17.20 9.49
CA ALA A 97 17.30 16.88 8.20
C ALA A 97 16.56 15.75 7.48
N ALA A 98 16.18 14.68 8.18
CA ALA A 98 15.38 13.60 7.60
C ALA A 98 13.98 14.07 7.17
N GLN A 99 13.32 14.91 7.97
CA GLN A 99 12.03 15.50 7.60
C GLN A 99 12.12 16.33 6.31
N ALA A 100 13.17 17.13 6.16
CA ALA A 100 13.38 17.93 4.96
C ALA A 100 13.49 17.08 3.68
N GLU A 101 14.13 15.91 3.74
CA GLU A 101 14.20 14.99 2.59
C GLU A 101 12.85 14.34 2.27
N ILE A 102 12.02 14.06 3.29
CA ILE A 102 10.64 13.57 3.10
C ILE A 102 9.79 14.64 2.41
N ASP A 103 9.85 15.89 2.89
CA ASP A 103 9.08 17.00 2.33
C ASP A 103 9.49 17.28 0.88
N LYS A 104 10.80 17.21 0.60
CA LYS A 104 11.34 17.29 -0.77
C LYS A 104 10.83 16.15 -1.65
N MET A 105 10.78 14.92 -1.16
CA MET A 105 10.23 13.78 -1.92
C MET A 105 8.74 13.99 -2.23
N LYS A 106 7.92 14.42 -1.25
CA LYS A 106 6.50 14.73 -1.48
C LYS A 106 6.31 15.79 -2.56
N LYS A 107 7.16 16.82 -2.57
CA LYS A 107 7.18 17.85 -3.62
C LYS A 107 7.51 17.25 -4.99
N ASN A 108 8.58 16.46 -5.10
CA ASN A 108 8.99 15.82 -6.36
C ASN A 108 7.90 14.89 -6.91
N ILE A 109 7.22 14.12 -6.05
CA ILE A 109 6.09 13.27 -6.44
C ILE A 109 4.97 14.12 -7.05
N MET A 110 4.60 15.25 -6.43
CA MET A 110 3.54 16.10 -6.98
C MET A 110 3.94 16.82 -8.26
N GLU A 111 5.20 17.21 -8.42
CA GLU A 111 5.68 17.91 -9.61
C GLU A 111 5.81 16.99 -10.82
N SER A 112 6.22 15.74 -10.61
CA SER A 112 6.61 14.84 -11.71
C SER A 112 5.77 13.56 -11.81
N ALA A 113 5.13 13.11 -10.74
CA ALA A 113 4.44 11.82 -10.71
C ALA A 113 2.92 11.89 -10.52
N TRP A 114 2.33 13.09 -10.42
CA TRP A 114 0.88 13.25 -10.44
C TRP A 114 0.34 13.29 -11.87
N ASP A 115 -0.49 12.32 -12.25
CA ASP A 115 -1.01 12.18 -13.61
C ASP A 115 -2.39 12.85 -13.82
N GLY A 116 -2.93 13.48 -12.76
CA GLY A 116 -4.15 14.28 -12.77
C GLY A 116 -5.28 13.70 -11.92
N ASP A 117 -5.40 12.37 -11.93
CA ASP A 117 -6.40 11.61 -11.16
C ASP A 117 -5.77 10.49 -10.31
N TRP A 118 -4.55 10.05 -10.64
CA TRP A 118 -3.76 9.07 -9.89
C TRP A 118 -2.25 9.38 -10.00
N PHE A 119 -1.43 8.63 -9.27
CA PHE A 119 0.03 8.73 -9.35
C PHE A 119 0.61 7.77 -10.39
N LEU A 120 1.62 8.22 -11.13
CA LEU A 120 2.40 7.39 -12.06
C LEU A 120 2.97 6.16 -11.36
N ARG A 121 3.27 5.12 -12.13
CA ARG A 121 3.94 3.92 -11.61
C ARG A 121 5.46 4.10 -11.51
N ALA A 122 6.04 4.63 -12.57
CA ALA A 122 7.48 4.74 -12.76
C ALA A 122 7.82 5.64 -13.96
N TYR A 123 9.10 5.96 -14.08
CA TYR A 123 9.72 6.32 -15.35
C TYR A 123 10.63 5.18 -15.81
N ASP A 124 10.59 4.81 -17.08
CA ASP A 124 11.42 3.74 -17.63
C ASP A 124 12.88 4.20 -17.88
N ALA A 125 13.73 3.30 -18.38
CA ALA A 125 15.14 3.64 -18.64
C ALA A 125 15.36 4.66 -19.76
N ASN A 126 14.33 5.02 -20.53
CA ASN A 126 14.36 6.08 -21.53
C ASN A 126 13.76 7.40 -20.98
N GLY A 127 13.25 7.39 -19.75
CA GLY A 127 12.56 8.52 -19.14
C GLY A 127 11.09 8.64 -19.57
N GLU A 128 10.52 7.60 -20.17
CA GLU A 128 9.11 7.57 -20.55
C GLU A 128 8.25 7.17 -19.36
N LYS A 129 7.04 7.72 -19.27
CA LYS A 129 6.11 7.43 -18.19
C LYS A 129 5.59 5.99 -18.29
N MET A 130 5.45 5.34 -17.14
CA MET A 130 4.71 4.09 -16.96
C MET A 130 3.58 4.32 -15.95
N GLY A 131 2.39 3.77 -16.20
CA GLY A 131 1.24 4.05 -15.33
C GLY A 131 0.68 5.45 -15.53
N SER A 132 0.66 5.95 -16.77
CA SER A 132 0.03 7.21 -17.15
C SER A 132 -1.18 6.97 -18.05
N LYS A 133 -2.15 7.89 -18.02
CA LYS A 133 -3.20 8.02 -19.02
C LYS A 133 -2.67 8.22 -20.45
N GLU A 134 -1.40 8.64 -20.59
CA GLU A 134 -0.70 8.75 -21.87
C GLU A 134 -0.30 7.37 -22.44
N CYS A 135 -0.28 6.31 -21.61
CA CYS A 135 0.03 4.96 -22.05
C CYS A 135 -1.17 4.29 -22.76
N GLU A 136 -0.88 3.41 -23.72
CA GLU A 136 -1.91 2.57 -24.38
C GLU A 136 -2.43 1.48 -23.43
N GLU A 137 -1.51 0.78 -22.75
CA GLU A 137 -1.77 -0.28 -21.78
C GLU A 137 -1.05 0.05 -20.46
N GLY A 138 -1.49 -0.53 -19.34
CA GLY A 138 -0.91 -0.23 -18.03
C GLY A 138 -1.02 1.26 -17.67
N GLN A 139 -2.21 1.84 -17.80
CA GLN A 139 -2.43 3.26 -17.56
C GLN A 139 -2.44 3.64 -16.08
N ILE A 140 -2.93 2.74 -15.23
CA ILE A 140 -2.96 2.92 -13.78
C ILE A 140 -2.45 1.64 -13.13
N PHE A 141 -1.71 1.81 -12.05
CA PHE A 141 -1.11 0.75 -11.24
C PHE A 141 -1.48 0.97 -9.77
N ILE A 142 -1.69 -0.10 -9.01
CA ILE A 142 -2.19 -0.02 -7.64
C ILE A 142 -1.12 0.40 -6.62
N GLU A 143 0.15 0.06 -6.83
CA GLU A 143 1.18 0.09 -5.79
C GLU A 143 1.53 1.50 -5.26
N PRO A 144 1.70 2.54 -6.10
CA PRO A 144 2.03 3.88 -5.60
C PRO A 144 0.89 4.52 -4.80
N GLN A 145 -0.35 4.14 -5.11
CA GLN A 145 -1.54 4.89 -4.76
C GLN A 145 -1.80 4.85 -3.24
N GLY A 146 -1.73 3.65 -2.66
CA GLY A 146 -2.01 3.46 -1.24
C GLY A 146 -1.04 4.22 -0.34
N PHE A 147 0.26 4.15 -0.63
CA PHE A 147 1.27 4.86 0.15
C PHE A 147 1.23 6.37 -0.06
N ALA A 148 0.88 6.85 -1.25
CA ALA A 148 0.69 8.28 -1.50
C ALA A 148 -0.43 8.87 -0.62
N ILE A 149 -1.59 8.19 -0.59
CA ILE A 149 -2.74 8.58 0.24
C ILE A 149 -2.37 8.56 1.72
N MET A 150 -1.79 7.46 2.21
CA MET A 150 -1.36 7.32 3.61
C MET A 150 -0.24 8.30 4.03
N SER A 151 0.37 9.00 3.07
CA SER A 151 1.41 10.00 3.28
C SER A 151 0.92 11.44 3.08
N ASP A 152 -0.40 11.65 2.92
CA ASP A 152 -1.01 12.95 2.60
C ASP A 152 -0.43 13.63 1.35
N VAL A 153 0.12 12.87 0.40
CA VAL A 153 0.70 13.45 -0.83
C VAL A 153 -0.44 14.04 -1.67
N GLY A 154 -0.40 15.35 -1.88
CA GLY A 154 -1.42 16.05 -2.68
C GLY A 154 -2.81 16.18 -2.02
N LYS A 155 -2.94 15.88 -0.72
CA LYS A 155 -4.23 15.89 0.00
C LYS A 155 -4.95 17.24 -0.07
N GLU A 156 -4.23 18.35 0.09
CA GLU A 156 -4.81 19.70 -0.01
C GLU A 156 -5.36 20.01 -1.42
N GLN A 157 -4.97 19.23 -2.44
CA GLN A 157 -5.47 19.34 -3.81
C GLN A 157 -6.59 18.31 -4.11
N GLY A 158 -6.99 17.52 -3.11
CA GLY A 158 -7.97 16.42 -3.24
C GLY A 158 -7.44 15.20 -3.99
N ALA A 159 -6.11 15.01 -4.05
CA ALA A 159 -5.49 13.89 -4.77
C ALA A 159 -5.91 12.53 -4.21
N ASP A 160 -6.09 12.44 -2.89
CA ASP A 160 -6.57 11.24 -2.20
C ASP A 160 -7.94 10.77 -2.72
N LYS A 161 -8.92 11.67 -2.74
CA LYS A 161 -10.28 11.37 -3.21
C LYS A 161 -10.30 10.99 -4.69
N LYS A 162 -9.59 11.75 -5.53
CA LYS A 162 -9.48 11.44 -6.96
C LYS A 162 -8.86 10.07 -7.20
N THR A 163 -7.80 9.76 -6.46
CA THR A 163 -7.09 8.48 -6.58
C THR A 163 -7.99 7.32 -6.17
N LEU A 164 -8.75 7.44 -5.07
CA LEU A 164 -9.71 6.42 -4.63
C LEU A 164 -10.82 6.18 -5.65
N VAL A 165 -11.34 7.24 -6.28
CA VAL A 165 -12.31 7.12 -7.38
C VAL A 165 -11.69 6.39 -8.56
N ALA A 166 -10.48 6.78 -9.00
CA ALA A 166 -9.80 6.12 -10.11
C ALA A 166 -9.52 4.64 -9.83
N ILE A 167 -9.14 4.29 -8.60
CA ILE A 167 -8.95 2.89 -8.19
C ILE A 167 -10.26 2.09 -8.31
N ASP A 168 -11.36 2.60 -7.76
CA ASP A 168 -12.64 1.89 -7.80
C ASP A 168 -13.13 1.71 -9.25
N GLU A 169 -13.01 2.75 -10.08
CA GLU A 169 -13.45 2.68 -11.48
C GLU A 169 -12.58 1.77 -12.36
N ARG A 170 -11.26 1.78 -12.16
CA ARG A 170 -10.31 1.16 -13.10
C ARG A 170 -9.81 -0.20 -12.65
N LEU A 171 -9.62 -0.38 -11.35
CA LEU A 171 -8.96 -1.55 -10.76
C LEU A 171 -9.92 -2.48 -10.04
N ASN A 172 -11.04 -1.98 -9.52
CA ASN A 172 -11.93 -2.80 -8.70
C ASN A 172 -12.74 -3.84 -9.50
N THR A 173 -13.01 -4.96 -8.83
CA THR A 173 -13.81 -6.10 -9.29
C THR A 173 -14.47 -6.79 -8.09
N GLU A 174 -15.43 -7.68 -8.31
CA GLU A 174 -16.07 -8.44 -7.23
C GLU A 174 -15.14 -9.38 -6.43
N PHE A 175 -13.91 -9.64 -6.92
CA PHE A 175 -12.91 -10.49 -6.26
C PHE A 175 -11.67 -9.71 -5.79
N GLY A 176 -11.74 -8.37 -5.80
CA GLY A 176 -10.67 -7.47 -5.38
C GLY A 176 -10.08 -6.64 -6.53
N LEU A 177 -9.05 -5.86 -6.20
CA LEU A 177 -8.41 -4.87 -7.05
C LEU A 177 -7.31 -5.52 -7.91
N VAL A 178 -7.38 -5.35 -9.24
CA VAL A 178 -6.29 -5.78 -10.15
C VAL A 178 -5.07 -4.88 -10.02
N LEU A 179 -3.87 -5.44 -10.28
CA LEU A 179 -2.60 -4.72 -10.12
C LEU A 179 -2.49 -3.51 -11.05
N ASN A 180 -2.88 -3.65 -12.32
CA ASN A 180 -2.85 -2.59 -13.32
C ASN A 180 -4.01 -2.71 -14.31
N ASN A 181 -4.32 -1.60 -14.98
CA ASN A 181 -5.33 -1.58 -16.03
C ASN A 181 -5.01 -0.54 -17.14
N PRO A 182 -5.19 -0.87 -18.43
CA PRO A 182 -5.39 -2.21 -18.99
C PRO A 182 -4.21 -3.16 -18.71
N ALA A 183 -4.44 -4.47 -18.83
CA ALA A 183 -3.36 -5.46 -18.85
C ALA A 183 -2.48 -5.26 -20.12
N PHE A 184 -1.25 -5.77 -20.10
CA PHE A 184 -0.37 -5.77 -21.28
C PHE A 184 -0.71 -6.94 -22.22
N SER A 185 -0.91 -6.67 -23.51
CA SER A 185 -1.25 -7.67 -24.55
C SER A 185 -0.06 -8.31 -25.24
N LYS A 186 1.12 -7.70 -25.12
CA LYS A 186 2.35 -8.12 -25.78
C LYS A 186 3.54 -7.89 -24.86
N TYR A 187 4.67 -8.48 -25.22
CA TYR A 187 5.92 -8.27 -24.49
C TYR A 187 6.47 -6.86 -24.75
N TYR A 188 6.73 -6.13 -23.66
CA TYR A 188 7.41 -4.84 -23.63
C TYR A 188 8.80 -5.03 -23.03
N ILE A 189 9.83 -5.07 -23.89
CA ILE A 189 11.22 -5.34 -23.49
C ILE A 189 11.73 -4.35 -22.44
N GLN A 190 11.23 -3.11 -22.45
CA GLN A 190 11.59 -2.08 -21.48
C GLN A 190 10.96 -2.26 -20.10
N TYR A 191 9.92 -3.09 -19.96
CA TYR A 191 9.22 -3.33 -18.68
C TYR A 191 9.61 -4.66 -18.02
N GLY A 192 10.14 -5.62 -18.78
CA GLY A 192 10.57 -6.91 -18.25
C GLY A 192 9.41 -7.88 -18.01
N GLU A 193 9.48 -8.64 -16.93
CA GLU A 193 8.66 -9.84 -16.73
C GLU A 193 7.15 -9.54 -16.70
N ILE A 194 6.74 -8.35 -16.25
CA ILE A 194 5.32 -8.00 -16.08
C ILE A 194 4.51 -8.21 -17.35
N SER A 195 5.11 -7.98 -18.51
CA SER A 195 4.42 -8.11 -19.81
C SER A 195 4.53 -9.51 -20.44
N THR A 196 5.12 -10.47 -19.72
CA THR A 196 5.25 -11.87 -20.17
C THR A 196 4.07 -12.74 -19.74
N TYR A 197 3.41 -12.39 -18.64
CA TYR A 197 2.20 -13.07 -18.19
C TYR A 197 1.04 -12.72 -19.14
N PRO A 198 0.16 -13.69 -19.49
CA PRO A 198 -1.12 -13.36 -20.09
C PRO A 198 -1.93 -12.44 -19.16
N GLY A 199 -2.75 -11.55 -19.74
CA GLY A 199 -3.55 -10.60 -18.98
C GLY A 199 -4.45 -11.28 -17.94
N GLY A 200 -4.58 -10.64 -16.77
CA GLY A 200 -5.37 -11.13 -15.65
C GLY A 200 -4.64 -12.13 -14.74
N TYR A 201 -3.39 -12.47 -15.05
CA TYR A 201 -2.59 -13.36 -14.19
C TYR A 201 -1.41 -12.64 -13.59
N LYS A 202 -1.13 -12.99 -12.34
CA LYS A 202 0.11 -12.62 -11.69
C LYS A 202 0.27 -11.10 -11.79
N GLU A 203 1.47 -10.61 -12.08
CA GLU A 203 1.78 -9.18 -12.03
C GLU A 203 1.16 -8.41 -13.22
N ASN A 204 0.65 -9.10 -14.25
CA ASN A 204 -0.10 -8.49 -15.35
C ASN A 204 -1.60 -8.49 -15.09
N ALA A 205 -2.07 -7.47 -14.38
CA ALA A 205 -3.48 -7.28 -14.04
C ALA A 205 -4.15 -8.46 -13.29
N GLY A 206 -3.36 -9.31 -12.64
CA GLY A 206 -3.89 -10.21 -11.61
C GLY A 206 -4.27 -9.43 -10.35
N ILE A 207 -5.13 -10.01 -9.53
CA ILE A 207 -5.47 -9.45 -8.23
C ILE A 207 -4.39 -9.94 -7.25
N PHE A 208 -3.44 -9.06 -6.97
CA PHE A 208 -2.40 -9.29 -5.99
C PHE A 208 -2.91 -8.88 -4.61
N THR A 209 -3.48 -9.81 -3.87
CA THR A 209 -4.17 -9.57 -2.61
C THR A 209 -3.30 -8.85 -1.55
N HIS A 210 -1.97 -8.95 -1.65
CA HIS A 210 -1.04 -8.21 -0.81
C HIS A 210 -1.21 -6.70 -0.96
N ASN A 211 -1.21 -6.18 -2.18
CA ASN A 211 -1.25 -4.73 -2.43
C ASN A 211 -2.67 -4.14 -2.31
N ASN A 212 -3.70 -5.00 -2.35
CA ASN A 212 -5.07 -4.62 -2.01
C ASN A 212 -5.14 -4.09 -0.57
N ALA A 213 -4.42 -4.71 0.36
CA ALA A 213 -4.35 -4.24 1.74
C ALA A 213 -3.80 -2.82 1.88
N TRP A 214 -2.94 -2.36 0.97
CA TRP A 214 -2.47 -0.96 0.99
C TRP A 214 -3.59 0.00 0.63
N ILE A 215 -4.46 -0.36 -0.32
CA ILE A 215 -5.63 0.44 -0.67
C ILE A 215 -6.68 0.38 0.44
N ILE A 216 -6.87 -0.77 1.08
CA ILE A 216 -7.74 -0.90 2.26
C ILE A 216 -7.27 0.06 3.37
N CYS A 217 -5.98 0.05 3.70
CA CYS A 217 -5.40 0.99 4.67
C CYS A 217 -5.56 2.45 4.21
N ALA A 218 -5.36 2.74 2.93
CA ALA A 218 -5.48 4.09 2.38
C ALA A 218 -6.91 4.64 2.42
N ALA A 219 -7.91 3.84 2.03
CA ALA A 219 -9.33 4.20 2.13
C ALA A 219 -9.72 4.46 3.59
N ALA A 220 -9.34 3.56 4.50
CA ALA A 220 -9.57 3.73 5.93
C ALA A 220 -8.86 5.00 6.48
N TYR A 221 -7.62 5.24 6.05
CA TYR A 221 -6.86 6.43 6.42
C TYR A 221 -7.56 7.72 5.97
N ALA A 222 -8.06 7.76 4.73
CA ALA A 222 -8.80 8.87 4.13
C ALA A 222 -10.21 9.09 4.74
N GLY A 223 -10.69 8.17 5.58
CA GLY A 223 -12.01 8.24 6.22
C GLY A 223 -13.13 7.56 5.44
N GLU A 224 -12.80 6.82 4.38
CA GLU A 224 -13.73 6.07 3.55
C GLU A 224 -13.93 4.64 4.09
N GLY A 225 -14.44 4.55 5.34
CA GLY A 225 -14.57 3.29 6.09
C GLY A 225 -15.45 2.22 5.41
N ASP A 226 -16.56 2.62 4.77
CA ASP A 226 -17.39 1.72 3.95
C ASP A 226 -16.59 1.14 2.77
N GLN A 227 -15.84 1.99 2.06
CA GLN A 227 -15.03 1.57 0.91
C GLN A 227 -13.87 0.67 1.35
N ALA A 228 -13.21 0.98 2.48
CA ALA A 228 -12.16 0.15 3.04
C ALA A 228 -12.66 -1.25 3.41
N PHE A 229 -13.82 -1.34 4.06
CA PHE A 229 -14.39 -2.64 4.44
C PHE A 229 -14.91 -3.43 3.23
N LYS A 230 -15.47 -2.75 2.22
CA LYS A 230 -15.80 -3.36 0.92
C LYS A 230 -14.58 -4.09 0.34
N TYR A 231 -13.48 -3.37 0.12
CA TYR A 231 -12.24 -3.95 -0.42
C TYR A 231 -11.69 -5.07 0.46
N TYR A 232 -11.76 -4.94 1.79
CA TYR A 232 -11.36 -6.02 2.71
C TYR A 232 -12.21 -7.28 2.50
N SER A 233 -13.54 -7.13 2.43
CA SER A 233 -14.46 -8.26 2.29
C SER A 233 -14.37 -8.97 0.93
N GLU A 234 -14.00 -8.28 -0.13
CA GLU A 234 -13.82 -8.86 -1.48
C GLU A 234 -12.68 -9.90 -1.55
N ILE A 235 -11.71 -9.84 -0.62
CA ILE A 235 -10.54 -10.73 -0.60
C ILE A 235 -10.40 -11.57 0.68
N ALA A 236 -11.15 -11.27 1.74
CA ALA A 236 -11.04 -11.95 3.02
C ALA A 236 -11.67 -13.36 2.95
N PRO A 237 -10.96 -14.44 3.33
CA PRO A 237 -11.43 -15.82 3.13
C PRO A 237 -12.81 -16.11 3.74
N ALA A 238 -13.10 -15.58 4.92
CA ALA A 238 -14.39 -15.76 5.58
C ALA A 238 -15.58 -15.11 4.83
N PHE A 239 -15.31 -14.18 3.92
CA PHE A 239 -16.33 -13.53 3.08
C PHE A 239 -16.42 -14.17 1.68
N THR A 240 -15.42 -14.96 1.29
CA THR A 240 -15.35 -15.59 -0.03
C THR A 240 -15.61 -17.10 0.00
N GLU A 241 -15.86 -17.69 1.17
CA GLU A 241 -16.13 -19.12 1.37
C GLU A 241 -17.26 -19.64 0.46
N GLU A 242 -18.34 -18.89 0.29
CA GLU A 242 -19.49 -19.25 -0.57
C GLU A 242 -19.12 -19.33 -2.07
N THR A 243 -17.97 -18.75 -2.46
CA THR A 243 -17.44 -18.80 -3.83
C THR A 243 -16.30 -19.80 -4.00
N SER A 244 -16.14 -20.76 -3.09
CA SER A 244 -15.03 -21.74 -3.09
C SER A 244 -14.85 -22.49 -4.41
N ASP A 245 -15.94 -22.82 -5.13
CA ASP A 245 -15.88 -23.48 -6.45
C ASP A 245 -15.19 -22.61 -7.51
N ILE A 246 -15.30 -21.28 -7.38
CA ILE A 246 -14.60 -20.29 -8.20
C ILE A 246 -13.18 -20.09 -7.66
N HIS A 247 -13.04 -19.90 -6.35
CA HIS A 247 -11.76 -19.54 -5.73
C HIS A 247 -10.71 -20.65 -5.81
N LYS A 248 -11.11 -21.93 -5.77
CA LYS A 248 -10.26 -23.13 -5.93
C LYS A 248 -9.11 -23.32 -4.91
N THR A 249 -8.86 -22.36 -4.03
CA THR A 249 -7.93 -22.47 -2.90
C THR A 249 -8.67 -22.48 -1.57
N GLU A 250 -7.95 -22.70 -0.48
CA GLU A 250 -8.51 -22.88 0.87
C GLU A 250 -9.35 -21.67 1.34
N PRO A 251 -10.60 -21.87 1.81
CA PRO A 251 -11.51 -20.78 2.18
C PRO A 251 -11.25 -20.16 3.57
N TYR A 252 -10.12 -20.48 4.19
CA TYR A 252 -9.79 -20.05 5.55
C TYR A 252 -8.41 -19.37 5.65
N VAL A 253 -7.70 -19.20 4.53
CA VAL A 253 -6.42 -18.47 4.46
C VAL A 253 -6.37 -17.62 3.19
N TYR A 254 -5.63 -16.52 3.26
CA TYR A 254 -5.34 -15.73 2.06
C TYR A 254 -4.42 -16.49 1.10
N GLY A 255 -4.59 -16.27 -0.20
CA GLY A 255 -3.61 -16.61 -1.23
C GLY A 255 -2.99 -15.37 -1.85
N GLN A 256 -1.84 -15.51 -2.51
CA GLN A 256 -1.11 -14.39 -3.11
C GLN A 256 -1.85 -13.76 -4.28
N MET A 257 -2.48 -14.57 -5.13
CA MET A 257 -3.05 -14.10 -6.39
C MET A 257 -4.42 -14.70 -6.64
N ILE A 258 -5.34 -13.87 -7.08
CA ILE A 258 -6.63 -14.25 -7.65
C ILE A 258 -6.61 -13.82 -9.13
N GLY A 259 -7.14 -14.66 -10.02
CA GLY A 259 -7.29 -14.31 -11.44
C GLY A 259 -8.10 -13.03 -11.58
N GLY A 260 -7.52 -12.00 -12.22
CA GLY A 260 -8.17 -10.73 -12.49
C GLY A 260 -9.20 -10.81 -13.61
N LYS A 261 -9.86 -9.69 -13.91
CA LYS A 261 -10.99 -9.63 -14.86
C LYS A 261 -10.67 -10.16 -16.27
N ASP A 262 -9.42 -10.06 -16.70
CA ASP A 262 -8.96 -10.55 -18.02
C ASP A 262 -8.46 -12.02 -18.01
N ALA A 263 -8.49 -12.70 -16.86
CA ALA A 263 -7.86 -14.01 -16.68
C ALA A 263 -8.55 -15.12 -17.49
N GLY A 264 -7.89 -15.56 -18.57
CA GLY A 264 -8.40 -16.64 -19.43
C GLY A 264 -9.21 -16.14 -20.63
N SER A 265 -9.02 -14.89 -21.04
CA SER A 265 -9.60 -14.31 -22.25
C SER A 265 -8.64 -13.37 -22.97
N ASP A 266 -9.07 -12.83 -24.11
CA ASP A 266 -8.49 -11.63 -24.69
C ASP A 266 -8.70 -10.43 -23.75
N ILE A 267 -7.77 -9.47 -23.77
CA ILE A 267 -7.82 -8.27 -22.91
C ILE A 267 -9.06 -7.44 -23.22
N GLY A 268 -9.72 -6.96 -22.17
CA GLY A 268 -10.96 -6.19 -22.25
C GLY A 268 -12.23 -7.05 -22.29
N ARG A 269 -12.11 -8.37 -22.13
CA ARG A 269 -13.24 -9.29 -21.95
C ARG A 269 -13.13 -9.97 -20.60
N THR A 270 -14.27 -10.31 -20.00
CA THR A 270 -14.28 -11.10 -18.76
C THR A 270 -13.77 -12.51 -19.04
N GLY A 271 -12.69 -12.90 -18.37
CA GLY A 271 -12.03 -14.19 -18.54
C GLY A 271 -12.72 -15.33 -17.79
N ASN A 272 -12.59 -16.55 -18.31
CA ASN A 272 -13.19 -17.75 -17.72
C ASN A 272 -12.49 -18.26 -16.44
N HIS A 273 -11.36 -17.66 -16.09
CA HIS A 273 -10.60 -17.93 -14.87
C HIS A 273 -10.59 -16.74 -13.90
N PHE A 274 -11.43 -15.74 -14.14
CA PHE A 274 -11.68 -14.65 -13.20
C PHE A 274 -12.15 -15.21 -11.85
N GLY A 275 -11.54 -14.73 -10.75
CA GLY A 275 -11.84 -15.19 -9.38
C GLY A 275 -11.07 -16.43 -8.91
N GLN A 276 -10.28 -17.09 -9.78
CA GLN A 276 -9.54 -18.30 -9.38
C GLN A 276 -8.25 -17.98 -8.62
N GLY A 277 -8.17 -18.44 -7.37
CA GLY A 277 -7.01 -18.33 -6.50
C GLY A 277 -5.82 -19.20 -6.93
N LYS A 278 -4.61 -18.72 -6.65
CA LYS A 278 -3.33 -19.44 -6.77
C LYS A 278 -2.39 -19.02 -5.63
N ASN A 279 -1.37 -19.85 -5.38
CA ASN A 279 -0.31 -19.58 -4.40
C ASN A 279 -0.88 -19.27 -3.01
N SER A 280 -1.68 -20.19 -2.45
CA SER A 280 -2.27 -20.04 -1.12
C SER A 280 -1.22 -20.07 -0.01
N TRP A 281 -1.63 -19.63 1.19
CA TRP A 281 -0.86 -19.64 2.44
C TRP A 281 0.32 -18.67 2.53
N LEU A 282 1.37 -18.89 1.73
CA LEU A 282 2.68 -18.26 1.93
C LEU A 282 2.74 -16.90 1.22
N THR A 283 2.13 -15.90 1.84
CA THR A 283 1.99 -14.57 1.25
C THR A 283 2.00 -13.46 2.31
N GLY A 284 2.58 -12.30 1.98
CA GLY A 284 2.56 -11.11 2.83
C GLY A 284 1.15 -10.54 3.05
N THR A 285 0.17 -10.99 2.25
CA THR A 285 -1.25 -10.67 2.37
C THR A 285 -1.79 -10.91 3.77
N ALA A 286 -1.39 -12.00 4.43
CA ALA A 286 -1.87 -12.29 5.78
C ALA A 286 -1.45 -11.20 6.78
N ALA A 287 -0.18 -10.77 6.75
CA ALA A 287 0.33 -9.73 7.63
C ALA A 287 -0.31 -8.37 7.31
N TRP A 288 -0.36 -8.00 6.03
CA TRP A 288 -0.92 -6.71 5.63
C TRP A 288 -2.43 -6.60 5.86
N ASN A 289 -3.20 -7.67 5.64
CA ASN A 289 -4.64 -7.65 5.98
C ASN A 289 -4.87 -7.63 7.49
N MET A 290 -4.01 -8.27 8.30
CA MET A 290 -4.07 -8.12 9.75
C MET A 290 -3.82 -6.67 10.17
N VAL A 291 -2.86 -5.98 9.56
CA VAL A 291 -2.65 -4.54 9.77
C VAL A 291 -3.88 -3.74 9.32
N ALA A 292 -4.40 -4.00 8.12
CA ALA A 292 -5.54 -3.28 7.56
C ALA A 292 -6.78 -3.38 8.46
N ILE A 293 -7.19 -4.60 8.86
CA ILE A 293 -8.37 -4.79 9.69
C ILE A 293 -8.15 -4.28 11.12
N SER A 294 -7.05 -4.65 11.78
CA SER A 294 -6.88 -4.36 13.21
C SER A 294 -6.46 -2.92 13.51
N GLN A 295 -5.63 -2.33 12.66
CA GLN A 295 -5.00 -1.03 12.90
C GLN A 295 -5.70 0.09 12.14
N TYR A 296 -6.13 -0.13 10.89
CA TYR A 296 -6.71 0.93 10.06
C TYR A 296 -8.25 0.97 10.10
N ILE A 297 -8.92 -0.18 9.94
CA ILE A 297 -10.39 -0.23 9.98
C ILE A 297 -10.86 -0.17 11.43
N LEU A 298 -10.47 -1.14 12.26
CA LEU A 298 -10.83 -1.17 13.67
C LEU A 298 -10.09 -0.11 14.51
N GLY A 299 -9.03 0.47 13.96
CA GLY A 299 -8.40 1.68 14.50
C GLY A 299 -7.45 1.48 15.67
N VAL A 300 -7.03 0.26 16.03
CA VAL A 300 -6.21 0.02 17.24
C VAL A 300 -4.73 -0.03 16.89
N GLN A 301 -4.02 1.09 17.03
CA GLN A 301 -2.67 1.30 16.53
C GLN A 301 -1.65 1.50 17.67
N PRO A 302 -0.69 0.58 17.87
CA PRO A 302 0.44 0.85 18.74
C PRO A 302 1.23 2.07 18.26
N ASP A 303 1.51 3.01 19.18
CA ASP A 303 2.33 4.20 18.92
C ASP A 303 3.48 4.27 19.93
N PHE A 304 4.42 5.20 19.77
CA PHE A 304 5.56 5.37 20.68
C PHE A 304 5.10 5.69 22.10
N ASP A 305 4.19 6.66 22.24
CA ASP A 305 3.76 7.20 23.54
C ASP A 305 2.53 6.51 24.13
N GLY A 306 1.86 5.63 23.38
CA GLY A 306 0.63 5.00 23.84
C GLY A 306 0.00 4.04 22.86
N LEU A 307 -1.27 3.71 23.09
CA LEU A 307 -2.10 2.95 22.15
C LEU A 307 -3.07 3.94 21.50
N LYS A 308 -2.87 4.25 20.22
CA LYS A 308 -3.75 5.16 19.48
C LYS A 308 -5.01 4.42 19.04
N ILE A 309 -6.16 5.06 19.20
CA ILE A 309 -7.46 4.60 18.71
C ILE A 309 -7.94 5.55 17.61
N ASP A 310 -8.13 5.07 16.39
CA ASP A 310 -8.58 5.88 15.24
C ASP A 310 -9.39 5.00 14.26
N PRO A 311 -10.62 4.61 14.62
CA PRO A 311 -11.43 3.70 13.80
C PRO A 311 -11.90 4.38 12.51
N SER A 312 -11.90 3.60 11.43
CA SER A 312 -12.49 3.94 10.14
C SER A 312 -13.33 2.76 9.65
N ILE A 313 -14.60 2.74 10.03
CA ILE A 313 -15.49 1.58 9.92
C ILE A 313 -16.68 1.87 9.00
N PRO A 314 -17.43 0.84 8.57
CA PRO A 314 -18.69 1.08 7.87
C PRO A 314 -19.65 1.96 8.67
N ALA A 315 -20.30 2.92 8.01
CA ALA A 315 -21.26 3.83 8.64
C ALA A 315 -22.40 3.06 9.32
N ALA A 316 -22.78 1.91 8.77
CA ALA A 316 -23.86 1.07 9.28
C ALA A 316 -23.57 0.39 10.64
N TRP A 317 -22.32 0.40 11.12
CA TRP A 317 -21.97 -0.25 12.39
C TRP A 317 -22.32 0.66 13.57
N ASP A 318 -23.09 0.16 14.54
CA ASP A 318 -23.37 0.86 15.80
C ASP A 318 -22.13 1.00 16.72
N GLY A 319 -21.13 0.14 16.50
CA GLY A 319 -19.95 0.02 17.34
C GLY A 319 -19.45 -1.41 17.45
N PHE A 320 -18.40 -1.61 18.26
CA PHE A 320 -17.81 -2.92 18.54
C PHE A 320 -16.94 -2.86 19.79
N THR A 321 -16.51 -4.02 20.29
CA THR A 321 -15.59 -4.12 21.44
C THR A 321 -14.32 -4.87 21.05
N ILE A 322 -13.17 -4.40 21.54
CA ILE A 322 -11.86 -5.04 21.37
C ILE A 322 -11.17 -5.19 22.72
N THR A 323 -10.58 -6.36 22.94
CA THR A 323 -9.64 -6.57 24.03
C THR A 323 -8.22 -6.59 23.49
N ARG A 324 -7.38 -5.64 23.91
CA ARG A 324 -5.98 -5.51 23.46
C ARG A 324 -5.04 -5.56 24.66
N LYS A 325 -4.19 -6.58 24.72
CA LYS A 325 -3.05 -6.60 25.65
C LYS A 325 -1.92 -5.75 25.10
N TYR A 326 -1.46 -4.74 25.83
CA TYR A 326 -0.43 -3.81 25.37
C TYR A 326 0.45 -3.33 26.53
N ARG A 327 1.77 -3.48 26.39
CA ARG A 327 2.81 -3.03 27.34
C ARG A 327 2.58 -3.42 28.81
N GLY A 328 1.96 -4.57 29.07
CA GLY A 328 1.75 -5.12 30.43
C GLY A 328 0.31 -5.03 30.93
N ALA A 329 -0.54 -4.22 30.30
CA ALA A 329 -1.94 -4.05 30.67
C ALA A 329 -2.91 -4.61 29.60
N GLU A 330 -4.17 -4.79 29.99
CA GLU A 330 -5.28 -5.14 29.09
C GLU A 330 -6.22 -3.94 28.93
N TYR A 331 -6.46 -3.53 27.69
CA TYR A 331 -7.38 -2.45 27.33
C TYR A 331 -8.66 -3.08 26.77
N GLN A 332 -9.78 -2.84 27.44
CA GLN A 332 -11.12 -3.24 26.98
C GLN A 332 -11.79 -2.04 26.33
N VAL A 333 -11.64 -1.94 25.01
CA VAL A 333 -12.05 -0.78 24.22
C VAL A 333 -13.44 -1.02 23.66
N THR A 334 -14.40 -0.19 24.03
CA THR A 334 -15.74 -0.14 23.42
C THR A 334 -15.83 1.08 22.51
N ILE A 335 -16.01 0.83 21.22
CA ILE A 335 -16.28 1.85 20.21
C ILE A 335 -17.80 1.96 20.03
N LYS A 336 -18.32 3.19 20.03
CA LYS A 336 -19.73 3.52 19.77
C LYS A 336 -19.82 4.51 18.61
N ASN A 337 -20.74 4.30 17.69
CA ASN A 337 -20.93 5.15 16.51
C ASN A 337 -22.39 5.64 16.40
N PRO A 338 -22.86 6.48 17.34
CA PRO A 338 -24.26 6.93 17.37
C PRO A 338 -24.64 7.80 16.18
N ASP A 339 -23.66 8.49 15.59
CA ASP A 339 -23.84 9.42 14.48
C ASP A 339 -23.63 8.72 13.11
N HIS A 340 -23.39 7.39 13.10
CA HIS A 340 -23.18 6.57 11.90
C HIS A 340 -22.16 7.17 10.92
N VAL A 341 -21.03 7.67 11.44
CA VAL A 341 -19.93 8.21 10.64
C VAL A 341 -18.92 7.12 10.30
N CYS A 342 -18.21 7.26 9.19
CA CYS A 342 -17.15 6.31 8.84
C CYS A 342 -15.87 6.50 9.67
N LYS A 343 -15.55 7.74 10.02
CA LYS A 343 -14.34 8.10 10.76
C LYS A 343 -14.56 9.39 11.56
N GLY A 344 -13.81 9.55 12.65
CA GLY A 344 -13.88 10.70 13.54
C GLY A 344 -14.16 10.27 14.97
N ILE A 345 -13.46 10.87 15.93
CA ILE A 345 -13.65 10.62 17.36
C ILE A 345 -14.14 11.90 18.01
N LYS A 346 -15.30 11.78 18.66
CA LYS A 346 -15.96 12.84 19.41
C LYS A 346 -15.45 12.91 20.84
N SER A 347 -15.24 11.76 21.47
CA SER A 347 -14.69 11.69 22.84
C SER A 347 -14.07 10.34 23.17
N VAL A 348 -13.07 10.35 24.05
CA VAL A 348 -12.44 9.16 24.63
C VAL A 348 -12.47 9.27 26.15
N SER A 349 -12.81 8.18 26.83
CA SER A 349 -12.63 8.05 28.28
C SER A 349 -11.90 6.76 28.64
N VAL A 350 -11.08 6.82 29.68
CA VAL A 350 -10.33 5.70 30.25
C VAL A 350 -10.68 5.60 31.73
N ASP A 351 -11.18 4.45 32.14
CA ASP A 351 -11.69 4.19 33.49
C ASP A 351 -12.70 5.25 33.98
N GLY A 352 -13.56 5.69 33.06
CA GLY A 352 -14.59 6.70 33.31
C GLY A 352 -14.11 8.15 33.30
N GLN A 353 -12.81 8.40 33.09
CA GLN A 353 -12.24 9.75 33.01
C GLN A 353 -12.00 10.15 31.55
N GLN A 354 -12.51 11.31 31.15
CA GLN A 354 -12.27 11.84 29.80
C GLN A 354 -10.80 12.20 29.61
N ILE A 355 -10.26 11.88 28.44
CA ILE A 355 -8.91 12.29 28.02
C ILE A 355 -8.99 13.19 26.79
N GLN A 356 -7.92 13.94 26.53
CA GLN A 356 -7.76 14.70 25.29
C GLN A 356 -7.05 13.86 24.24
N GLY A 357 -7.48 14.00 22.99
CA GLY A 357 -6.94 13.23 21.87
C GLY A 357 -7.35 11.75 21.93
N ASN A 358 -6.60 10.92 21.21
CA ASN A 358 -6.94 9.53 20.98
C ASN A 358 -5.79 8.55 21.24
N ILE A 359 -4.73 9.01 21.92
CA ILE A 359 -3.63 8.17 22.38
C ILE A 359 -3.89 7.81 23.83
N LEU A 360 -4.14 6.53 24.08
CA LEU A 360 -4.40 6.01 25.43
C LEU A 360 -3.10 5.99 26.25
N PRO A 361 -3.17 6.34 27.55
CA PRO A 361 -2.02 6.28 28.44
C PRO A 361 -1.49 4.85 28.58
N VAL A 362 -0.19 4.72 28.84
CA VAL A 362 0.46 3.42 29.07
C VAL A 362 0.35 3.03 30.54
N PHE A 363 -0.25 1.87 30.78
CA PHE A 363 -0.28 1.21 32.09
C PHE A 363 0.65 -0.02 32.12
N ASP A 364 1.18 -0.34 33.30
CA ASP A 364 2.12 -1.44 33.55
C ASP A 364 1.45 -2.72 34.12
N GLY A 365 0.13 -2.72 34.24
CA GLY A 365 -0.68 -3.85 34.68
C GLY A 365 -2.17 -3.50 34.75
N GLY A 366 -3.00 -4.49 35.05
CA GLY A 366 -4.44 -4.29 35.24
C GLY A 366 -5.28 -4.36 33.97
N VAL A 367 -6.59 -4.17 34.17
CA VAL A 367 -7.61 -4.14 33.11
C VAL A 367 -8.22 -2.73 33.12
N HIS A 368 -8.15 -2.05 31.98
CA HIS A 368 -8.60 -0.66 31.83
C HIS A 368 -9.74 -0.59 30.82
N ASN A 369 -10.84 0.03 31.23
CA ASN A 369 -12.00 0.19 30.38
C ASN A 369 -11.87 1.47 29.58
N VAL A 370 -11.98 1.36 28.25
CA VAL A 370 -11.90 2.49 27.34
C VAL A 370 -13.22 2.61 26.61
N GLU A 371 -13.83 3.79 26.65
CA GLU A 371 -14.99 4.12 25.83
C GLU A 371 -14.59 5.18 24.81
N VAL A 372 -14.85 4.89 23.53
CA VAL A 372 -14.66 5.81 22.41
C VAL A 372 -16.00 6.03 21.75
N VAL A 373 -16.37 7.29 21.61
CA VAL A 373 -17.57 7.71 20.87
C VAL A 373 -17.12 8.38 19.58
N MET A 374 -17.53 7.83 18.44
CA MET A 374 -17.36 8.42 17.12
C MET A 374 -18.41 9.51 16.87
N GLY A 375 -18.10 10.47 15.99
CA GLY A 375 -19.01 11.53 15.55
C GLY A 375 -18.31 12.81 15.14
#